data_AF-A0A925VYW0-F1
#
_entry.id   AF-A0A925VYW0-F1
#
_cell.length_a   1.000
_cell.length_b   1.000
_cell.length_c   1.000
_cell.angle_alpha   90.00
_cell.angle_beta   90.00
_cell.angle_gamma   90.00
#
_symmetry.space_group_name_H-M   'P 1'
#
loop_
_entity.id
_entity.type
_entity.pdbx_description
1 polymer ?
#
loop_
_entity_poly.entity_id
_entity_poly.type
_entity_poly.pdbx_seq_one_letter_code
_entity_poly.pdbx_strand_id
1 'polypeptide(L)'
;MNFSLIEAVAVLQRTPHVLRALLHDLPAAWTEGNEGPDTWSPYVVVGHLIHGERSDWIPRATIILEQGLHRRFEPFDRMAQFRDSEGKSLNQLLDEFADLRTQSLATLATWNLTDTQLALQGEHPAFGAVTLRQLLSTWVAHDLGHLVQISRVMARQYRDEVGPWRQYLSVMDR
;
A
#
# COMPACT_ATOMS: atom_id res chain seq x y z
N MET A 1 1.80 18.66 -6.99
CA MET A 1 0.43 18.39 -7.48
C MET A 1 -0.54 18.69 -6.34
N ASN A 2 -1.65 19.37 -6.60
CA ASN A 2 -2.68 19.58 -5.57
C ASN A 2 -3.51 18.29 -5.43
N PHE A 3 -3.94 17.95 -4.22
CA PHE A 3 -4.74 16.74 -4.00
C PHE A 3 -6.15 16.89 -4.60
N SER A 4 -6.54 15.92 -5.42
CA SER A 4 -7.90 15.71 -5.91
C SER A 4 -8.37 14.31 -5.52
N LEU A 5 -9.51 14.22 -4.85
CA LEU A 5 -10.06 12.93 -4.41
C LEU A 5 -10.40 12.03 -5.60
N ILE A 6 -10.92 12.60 -6.68
CA ILE A 6 -11.28 11.86 -7.90
C ILE A 6 -10.02 11.25 -8.54
N GLU A 7 -8.95 12.03 -8.64
CA GLU A 7 -7.68 11.55 -9.19
C GLU A 7 -7.02 10.50 -8.29
N ALA A 8 -7.09 10.69 -6.98
CA ALA A 8 -6.60 9.72 -6.00
C ALA A 8 -7.31 8.38 -6.12
N VAL A 9 -8.66 8.39 -6.15
CA VAL A 9 -9.48 7.19 -6.31
C VAL A 9 -9.16 6.48 -7.63
N ALA A 10 -8.96 7.22 -8.72
CA ALA A 10 -8.61 6.62 -10.00
C ALA A 10 -7.31 5.78 -9.93
N VAL A 11 -6.30 6.24 -9.18
CA VAL A 11 -5.08 5.45 -8.97
C VAL A 11 -5.35 4.26 -8.06
N LEU A 12 -6.00 4.47 -6.91
CA LEU A 12 -6.27 3.41 -5.92
C LEU A 12 -7.12 2.26 -6.50
N GLN A 13 -8.05 2.53 -7.41
CA GLN A 13 -8.84 1.48 -8.08
C GLN A 13 -7.98 0.55 -8.95
N ARG A 14 -6.84 1.04 -9.46
CA ARG A 14 -6.00 0.32 -10.41
C ARG A 14 -4.98 -0.58 -9.72
N THR A 15 -4.53 -0.26 -8.52
CA THR A 15 -3.46 -1.02 -7.84
C THR A 15 -3.76 -2.53 -7.73
N PRO A 16 -4.96 -2.98 -7.29
CA PRO A 16 -5.23 -4.43 -7.23
C PRO A 16 -5.16 -5.12 -8.60
N HIS A 17 -5.61 -4.44 -9.65
CA HIS A 17 -5.59 -4.95 -11.02
C HIS A 17 -4.16 -5.05 -11.56
N VAL A 18 -3.32 -4.05 -11.30
CA VAL A 18 -1.90 -4.04 -11.68
C VAL A 18 -1.15 -5.18 -10.97
N LEU A 19 -1.35 -5.33 -9.66
CA LEU A 19 -0.72 -6.41 -8.90
C LEU A 19 -1.17 -7.79 -9.38
N ARG A 20 -2.47 -7.97 -9.65
CA ARG A 20 -2.96 -9.23 -10.19
C ARG A 20 -2.34 -9.54 -11.55
N ALA A 21 -2.36 -8.59 -12.47
CA ALA A 21 -1.79 -8.79 -13.81
C ALA A 21 -0.29 -9.11 -13.75
N LEU A 22 0.44 -8.55 -12.79
CA LEU A 22 1.86 -8.77 -12.64
C LEU A 22 2.20 -10.08 -11.92
N LEU A 23 1.44 -10.49 -10.90
CA LEU A 23 1.85 -11.52 -9.93
C LEU A 23 1.04 -12.82 -9.97
N HIS A 24 -0.17 -12.82 -10.54
CA HIS A 24 -1.04 -13.99 -10.54
C HIS A 24 -0.41 -15.18 -11.26
N ASP A 25 -0.42 -16.35 -10.61
CA ASP A 25 0.19 -17.61 -11.10
C ASP A 25 1.67 -17.51 -11.49
N LEU A 26 2.40 -16.48 -11.04
CA LEU A 26 3.84 -16.44 -11.22
C LEU A 26 4.54 -17.51 -10.36
N PRO A 27 5.63 -18.12 -10.88
CA PRO A 27 6.46 -19.03 -10.10
C PRO A 27 6.97 -18.40 -8.81
N ALA A 28 7.11 -19.22 -7.76
CA ALA A 28 7.58 -18.80 -6.42
C ALA A 28 8.90 -18.00 -6.46
N ALA A 29 9.81 -18.31 -7.38
CA ALA A 29 11.07 -17.57 -7.55
C ALA A 29 10.87 -16.05 -7.77
N TRP A 30 9.75 -15.66 -8.38
CA TRP A 30 9.42 -14.24 -8.61
C TRP A 30 8.69 -13.58 -7.44
N THR A 31 7.93 -14.36 -6.68
CA THR A 31 6.98 -13.86 -5.69
C THR A 31 7.48 -13.99 -4.26
N GLU A 32 8.42 -14.90 -4.01
CA GLU A 32 9.07 -15.15 -2.72
C GLU A 32 10.51 -14.60 -2.67
N GLY A 33 11.12 -14.33 -3.82
CA GLY A 33 12.43 -13.67 -3.91
C GLY A 33 12.42 -12.29 -3.26
N ASN A 34 13.51 -11.93 -2.58
CA ASN A 34 13.68 -10.65 -1.91
C ASN A 34 15.04 -10.00 -2.28
N GLU A 35 15.39 -8.90 -1.62
CA GLU A 35 16.60 -8.12 -1.87
C GLU A 35 17.70 -8.36 -0.80
N GLY A 36 17.62 -9.48 -0.08
CA GLY A 36 18.52 -9.84 1.01
C GLY A 36 17.83 -9.86 2.39
N PRO A 37 18.61 -10.07 3.48
CA PRO A 37 18.09 -10.11 4.83
C PRO A 37 17.25 -8.88 5.18
N ASP A 38 16.17 -9.08 5.94
CA ASP A 38 15.26 -8.04 6.42
C ASP A 38 14.53 -7.24 5.32
N THR A 39 14.53 -7.72 4.07
CA THR A 39 13.78 -7.14 2.95
C THR A 39 12.53 -7.96 2.63
N TRP A 40 11.56 -7.31 1.97
CA TRP A 40 10.27 -7.93 1.67
C TRP A 40 10.23 -8.44 0.23
N SER A 41 9.72 -9.66 0.06
CA SER A 41 9.33 -10.21 -1.22
C SER A 41 8.00 -9.61 -1.70
N PRO A 42 7.62 -9.78 -2.99
CA PRO A 42 6.31 -9.38 -3.46
C PRO A 42 5.15 -9.96 -2.64
N TYR A 43 5.25 -11.22 -2.21
CA TYR A 43 4.27 -11.83 -1.30
C TYR A 43 4.08 -11.02 -0.01
N VAL A 44 5.19 -10.67 0.67
CA VAL A 44 5.15 -9.89 1.92
C VAL A 44 4.59 -8.49 1.67
N VAL A 45 4.94 -7.87 0.54
CA VAL A 45 4.41 -6.53 0.19
C VAL A 45 2.90 -6.57 -0.02
N VAL A 46 2.35 -7.58 -0.71
CA VAL A 46 0.88 -7.71 -0.87
C VAL A 46 0.19 -7.88 0.49
N GLY A 47 0.74 -8.72 1.38
CA GLY A 47 0.23 -8.86 2.74
C GLY A 47 0.24 -7.54 3.53
N HIS A 48 1.28 -6.71 3.37
CA HIS A 48 1.38 -5.39 4.00
C HIS A 48 0.33 -4.41 3.46
N LEU A 49 0.06 -4.41 2.14
CA LEU A 49 -1.00 -3.58 1.55
C LEU A 49 -2.38 -3.96 2.12
N ILE A 50 -2.66 -5.26 2.28
CA ILE A 50 -3.89 -5.77 2.92
C ILE A 50 -4.01 -5.28 4.37
N HIS A 51 -2.93 -5.34 5.13
CA HIS A 51 -2.94 -4.81 6.51
C HIS A 51 -3.24 -3.30 6.51
N GLY A 52 -2.65 -2.55 5.57
CA GLY A 52 -2.94 -1.13 5.35
C GLY A 52 -4.43 -0.82 5.12
N GLU A 53 -5.12 -1.60 4.29
CA GLU A 53 -6.58 -1.46 4.07
C GLU A 53 -7.37 -1.63 5.36
N ARG A 54 -6.94 -2.55 6.24
CA ARG A 54 -7.66 -2.91 7.46
C ARG A 54 -7.43 -1.97 8.63
N SER A 55 -6.24 -1.38 8.75
CA SER A 55 -5.81 -0.68 9.96
C SER A 55 -5.38 0.77 9.75
N ASP A 56 -5.08 1.17 8.51
CA ASP A 56 -4.53 2.50 8.23
C ASP A 56 -5.59 3.43 7.62
N TRP A 57 -6.01 3.18 6.38
CA TRP A 57 -6.60 4.23 5.55
C TRP A 57 -8.00 4.66 5.97
N ILE A 58 -8.98 3.77 5.80
CA ILE A 58 -10.37 4.03 6.18
C ILE A 58 -10.52 4.18 7.70
N PRO A 59 -9.92 3.32 8.54
CA PRO A 59 -10.02 3.46 9.99
C PRO A 59 -9.52 4.83 10.51
N ARG A 60 -8.36 5.30 10.06
CA ARG A 60 -7.84 6.60 10.51
C ARG A 60 -8.60 7.76 9.90
N ALA A 61 -9.07 7.64 8.66
CA ALA A 61 -9.92 8.65 8.08
C ALA A 61 -11.24 8.80 8.87
N THR A 62 -11.83 7.69 9.33
CA THR A 62 -12.99 7.70 10.23
C THR A 62 -12.68 8.45 11.54
N ILE A 63 -11.56 8.13 12.20
CA ILE A 63 -11.15 8.84 13.44
C ILE A 63 -10.99 10.35 13.19
N ILE A 64 -10.41 10.75 12.06
CA ILE A 64 -10.29 12.17 11.70
C ILE A 64 -11.68 12.78 11.46
N LEU A 65 -12.59 12.10 10.78
CA LEU A 65 -13.90 12.65 10.43
C LEU A 65 -14.85 12.78 11.63
N GLU A 66 -14.78 11.83 12.58
CA GLU A 66 -15.64 11.83 13.77
C GLU A 66 -15.38 13.01 14.71
N GLN A 67 -14.17 13.60 14.68
CA GLN A 67 -13.76 14.71 15.54
C GLN A 67 -14.10 14.48 17.04
N GLY A 68 -13.98 13.23 17.49
CA GLY A 68 -14.22 12.85 18.88
C GLY A 68 -13.16 13.35 19.86
N LEU A 69 -13.33 13.03 21.15
CA LEU A 69 -12.36 13.41 22.21
C LEU A 69 -11.00 12.72 22.04
N HIS A 70 -10.98 11.51 21.46
CA HIS A 70 -9.76 10.74 21.18
C HIS A 70 -9.51 10.71 19.68
N ARG A 71 -8.56 11.53 19.21
CA ARG A 71 -8.20 11.64 17.78
C ARG A 71 -6.84 11.03 17.46
N ARG A 72 -6.20 10.41 18.45
CA ARG A 72 -4.89 9.78 18.33
C ARG A 72 -5.05 8.39 17.72
N PHE A 73 -4.30 8.11 16.67
CA PHE A 73 -4.34 6.80 16.01
C PHE A 73 -3.63 5.74 16.83
N GLU A 74 -4.09 4.50 16.70
CA GLU A 74 -3.31 3.35 17.12
C GLU A 74 -2.01 3.23 16.29
N PRO A 75 -0.88 2.84 16.94
CA PRO A 75 0.35 2.53 16.22
C PRO A 75 0.14 1.44 15.16
N PHE A 76 0.71 1.65 13.98
CA PHE A 76 0.62 0.67 12.89
C PHE A 76 1.60 -0.48 13.13
N ASP A 77 1.11 -1.73 13.12
CA ASP A 77 1.95 -2.91 13.20
C ASP A 77 2.58 -3.21 11.84
N ARG A 78 3.84 -2.78 11.68
CA ARG A 78 4.61 -2.95 10.44
C ARG A 78 4.94 -4.40 10.10
N MET A 79 4.71 -5.35 11.01
CA MET A 79 5.04 -6.77 10.85
C MET A 79 3.79 -7.66 10.83
N ALA A 80 2.59 -7.08 10.92
CA ALA A 80 1.33 -7.84 10.97
C ALA A 80 1.15 -8.77 9.77
N GLN A 81 1.60 -8.38 8.59
CA GLN A 81 1.53 -9.16 7.36
C GLN A 81 2.15 -10.56 7.48
N PHE A 82 3.17 -10.75 8.30
CA PHE A 82 3.80 -12.06 8.49
C PHE A 82 2.88 -13.03 9.22
N ARG A 83 2.05 -12.53 10.15
CA ARG A 83 1.05 -13.32 10.87
C ARG A 83 -0.24 -13.42 10.06
N ASP A 84 -0.73 -12.29 9.54
CA ASP A 84 -2.04 -12.17 8.87
C ASP A 84 -2.10 -12.90 7.52
N SER A 85 -0.94 -13.18 6.92
CA SER A 85 -0.81 -13.91 5.66
C SER A 85 -0.44 -15.38 5.85
N GLU A 86 -0.26 -15.86 7.07
CA GLU A 86 0.14 -17.25 7.31
C GLU A 86 -0.89 -18.24 6.74
N GLY A 87 -0.41 -19.25 6.03
CA GLY A 87 -1.25 -20.29 5.42
C GLY A 87 -2.03 -19.87 4.16
N LYS A 88 -1.88 -18.63 3.68
CA LYS A 88 -2.51 -18.16 2.44
C LYS A 88 -1.58 -18.30 1.23
N SER A 89 -2.16 -18.49 0.06
CA SER A 89 -1.46 -18.36 -1.22
C SER A 89 -1.45 -16.90 -1.68
N LEU A 90 -0.52 -16.53 -2.57
CA LEU A 90 -0.48 -15.19 -3.14
C LEU A 90 -1.77 -14.84 -3.89
N ASN A 91 -2.35 -15.79 -4.63
CA ASN A 91 -3.59 -15.57 -5.36
C ASN A 91 -4.75 -15.19 -4.41
N GLN A 92 -4.85 -15.88 -3.27
CA GLN A 92 -5.83 -15.53 -2.23
C GLN A 92 -5.59 -14.13 -1.66
N LEU A 93 -4.33 -13.73 -1.45
CA LEU A 93 -4.01 -12.36 -1.02
C LEU A 93 -4.38 -11.32 -2.09
N LEU A 94 -4.16 -11.61 -3.37
CA LEU A 94 -4.55 -10.72 -4.46
C LEU A 94 -6.08 -10.57 -4.57
N ASP A 95 -6.84 -11.64 -4.31
CA ASP A 95 -8.31 -11.60 -4.20
C ASP A 95 -8.73 -10.74 -3.01
N GLU A 96 -8.19 -11.03 -1.82
CA GLU A 96 -8.48 -10.32 -0.57
C GLU A 96 -8.17 -8.82 -0.67
N PHE A 97 -7.05 -8.44 -1.27
CA PHE A 97 -6.70 -7.04 -1.47
C PHE A 97 -7.68 -6.32 -2.41
N ALA A 98 -8.10 -6.97 -3.50
CA ALA A 98 -9.05 -6.40 -4.44
C ALA A 98 -10.43 -6.17 -3.79
N ASP A 99 -10.89 -7.13 -2.99
CA ASP A 99 -12.16 -7.03 -2.27
C ASP A 99 -12.13 -5.94 -1.22
N LEU A 100 -11.06 -5.87 -0.41
CA LEU A 100 -10.89 -4.82 0.59
C LEU A 100 -10.81 -3.44 -0.05
N ARG A 101 -10.02 -3.28 -1.12
CA ARG A 101 -9.91 -2.01 -1.84
C ARG A 101 -11.26 -1.56 -2.37
N THR A 102 -12.05 -2.47 -2.94
CA THR A 102 -13.40 -2.17 -3.45
C THR A 102 -14.30 -1.64 -2.32
N GLN A 103 -14.28 -2.29 -1.15
CA GLN A 103 -15.06 -1.88 0.02
C GLN A 103 -14.59 -0.54 0.59
N SER A 104 -13.27 -0.34 0.70
CA SER A 104 -12.68 0.90 1.19
C SER A 104 -13.08 2.09 0.31
N LEU A 105 -13.01 1.93 -1.01
CA LEU A 105 -13.38 2.99 -1.95
C LEU A 105 -14.89 3.24 -2.02
N ALA A 106 -15.71 2.20 -1.85
CA ALA A 106 -17.16 2.37 -1.70
C ALA A 106 -17.47 3.21 -0.45
N THR A 107 -16.81 2.91 0.67
CA THR A 107 -16.93 3.69 1.92
C THR A 107 -16.52 5.14 1.73
N LEU A 108 -15.33 5.37 1.15
CA LEU A 108 -14.80 6.71 0.87
C LEU A 108 -15.75 7.54 0.00
N ALA A 109 -16.41 6.92 -0.97
CA ALA A 109 -17.39 7.58 -1.83
C ALA A 109 -18.63 8.08 -1.06
N THR A 110 -19.03 7.40 0.03
CA THR A 110 -20.19 7.82 0.83
C THR A 110 -19.96 9.09 1.64
N TRP A 111 -18.70 9.45 1.92
CA TRP A 111 -18.38 10.57 2.80
C TRP A 111 -18.55 11.94 2.17
N ASN A 112 -18.69 12.04 0.83
CA ASN A 112 -18.91 13.30 0.11
C ASN A 112 -18.00 14.45 0.59
N LEU A 113 -16.69 14.14 0.72
CA LEU A 113 -15.71 15.02 1.37
C LEU A 113 -15.58 16.36 0.65
N THR A 114 -15.70 17.46 1.41
CA THR A 114 -15.35 18.81 0.94
C THR A 114 -13.96 19.21 1.41
N ASP A 115 -13.46 20.35 0.93
CA ASP A 115 -12.18 20.91 1.40
C ASP A 115 -12.15 21.15 2.91
N THR A 116 -13.29 21.46 3.53
CA THR A 116 -13.40 21.60 4.99
C THR A 116 -13.17 20.27 5.70
N GLN A 117 -13.77 19.17 5.24
CA GLN A 117 -13.50 17.84 5.81
C GLN A 117 -12.05 17.41 5.56
N LEU A 118 -11.52 17.68 4.37
CA LEU A 118 -10.13 17.35 4.03
C LEU A 118 -9.11 18.09 4.90
N ALA A 119 -9.48 19.25 5.45
CA ALA A 119 -8.65 20.04 6.36
C ALA A 119 -8.73 19.58 7.83
N LEU A 120 -9.69 18.71 8.17
CA LEU A 120 -9.80 18.17 9.54
C LEU A 120 -8.55 17.40 9.93
N GLN A 121 -8.22 17.47 11.22
CA GLN A 121 -7.01 16.90 11.79
C GLN A 121 -7.31 15.71 12.70
N GLY A 122 -6.43 14.72 12.64
CA GLY A 122 -6.22 13.72 13.68
C GLY A 122 -4.80 13.84 14.24
N GLU A 123 -4.45 12.93 15.15
CA GLU A 123 -3.15 12.92 15.82
C GLU A 123 -2.41 11.61 15.51
N HIS A 124 -1.34 11.71 14.73
CA HIS A 124 -0.43 10.59 14.50
C HIS A 124 0.51 10.43 15.71
N PRO A 125 0.71 9.21 16.23
CA PRO A 125 1.46 9.00 17.48
C PRO A 125 2.92 9.48 17.43
N ALA A 126 3.52 9.60 16.24
CA ALA A 126 4.89 10.08 16.05
C ALA A 126 4.99 11.45 15.36
N PHE A 127 3.98 11.88 14.60
CA PHE A 127 4.06 13.13 13.79
C PHE A 127 3.24 14.26 14.41
N GLY A 128 2.40 13.98 15.40
CA GLY A 128 1.44 14.94 15.93
C GLY A 128 0.30 15.16 14.94
N ALA A 129 -0.13 16.41 14.79
CA ALA A 129 -1.29 16.75 13.96
C ALA A 129 -1.05 16.44 12.48
N VAL A 130 -1.97 15.69 11.87
CA VAL A 130 -2.00 15.39 10.43
C VAL A 130 -3.42 15.56 9.89
N THR A 131 -3.56 15.99 8.64
CA THR A 131 -4.87 16.22 8.01
C THR A 131 -5.40 15.00 7.26
N LEU A 132 -6.72 14.94 7.07
CA LEU A 132 -7.34 13.92 6.21
C LEU A 132 -6.78 13.97 4.78
N ARG A 133 -6.53 15.17 4.24
CA ARG A 133 -5.88 15.33 2.93
C ARG A 133 -4.51 14.66 2.88
N GLN A 134 -3.69 14.83 3.92
CA GLN A 134 -2.38 14.19 3.99
C GLN A 134 -2.49 12.67 4.07
N LEU A 135 -3.42 12.14 4.86
CA LEU A 135 -3.66 10.70 4.95
C LEU A 135 -4.04 10.11 3.59
N LEU A 136 -5.05 10.68 2.91
CA LEU A 136 -5.50 10.17 1.61
C LEU A 136 -4.46 10.36 0.50
N SER A 137 -3.67 11.43 0.54
CA SER A 137 -2.53 11.60 -0.36
C SER A 137 -1.47 10.52 -0.13
N THR A 138 -1.23 10.19 1.15
CA THR A 138 -0.26 9.17 1.55
C THR A 138 -0.69 7.79 1.08
N TRP A 139 -1.98 7.46 1.12
CA TRP A 139 -2.51 6.19 0.61
C TRP A 139 -2.13 5.96 -0.87
N VAL A 140 -2.30 6.97 -1.71
CA VAL A 140 -1.91 6.90 -3.13
C VAL A 140 -0.40 6.72 -3.29
N ALA A 141 0.39 7.53 -2.57
CA ALA A 141 1.85 7.47 -2.64
C ALA A 141 2.40 6.13 -2.11
N HIS A 142 1.74 5.55 -1.10
CA HIS A 142 2.08 4.27 -0.51
C HIS A 142 1.90 3.11 -1.49
N ASP A 143 0.74 3.04 -2.14
CA ASP A 143 0.47 2.07 -3.21
C ASP A 143 1.54 2.14 -4.31
N LEU A 144 1.82 3.35 -4.83
CA LEU A 144 2.81 3.55 -5.89
C LEU A 144 4.23 3.19 -5.43
N GLY A 145 4.59 3.53 -4.19
CA GLY A 145 5.86 3.16 -3.60
C GLY A 145 6.05 1.64 -3.53
N HIS A 146 5.00 0.91 -3.18
CA HIS A 146 5.04 -0.56 -3.13
C HIS A 146 5.00 -1.22 -4.51
N LEU A 147 4.36 -0.61 -5.52
CA LEU A 147 4.49 -1.06 -6.92
C LEU A 147 5.94 -0.91 -7.43
N VAL A 148 6.61 0.19 -7.08
CA VAL A 148 8.04 0.38 -7.38
C VAL A 148 8.87 -0.66 -6.65
N GLN A 149 8.60 -0.90 -5.36
CA GLN A 149 9.30 -1.92 -4.57
C GLN A 149 9.17 -3.30 -5.21
N ILE A 150 7.95 -3.76 -5.53
CA ILE A 150 7.71 -5.06 -6.13
C ILE A 150 8.47 -5.20 -7.45
N SER A 151 8.33 -4.21 -8.34
CA SER A 151 9.01 -4.22 -9.64
C SER A 151 10.53 -4.27 -9.50
N ARG A 152 11.08 -3.52 -8.52
CA ARG A 152 12.52 -3.51 -8.22
C ARG A 152 12.99 -4.86 -7.67
N VAL A 153 12.28 -5.43 -6.70
CA VAL A 153 12.60 -6.73 -6.11
C VAL A 153 12.63 -7.81 -7.18
N MET A 154 11.62 -7.84 -8.05
CA MET A 154 11.56 -8.79 -9.18
C MET A 154 12.74 -8.58 -10.14
N ALA A 155 13.03 -7.34 -10.55
CA ALA A 155 14.14 -7.05 -11.46
C ALA A 155 15.49 -7.49 -10.88
N ARG A 156 15.70 -7.31 -9.58
CA ARG A 156 16.96 -7.68 -8.90
C ARG A 156 17.18 -9.18 -8.75
N GLN A 157 16.18 -10.02 -9.01
CA GLN A 157 16.40 -11.47 -9.10
C GLN A 157 17.37 -11.84 -10.25
N TYR A 158 17.53 -10.94 -11.24
CA TYR A 158 18.46 -11.10 -12.36
C TYR A 158 19.76 -10.32 -12.18
N ARG A 159 20.04 -9.75 -11.00
CA ARG A 159 21.15 -8.81 -10.79
C ARG A 159 22.51 -9.33 -11.25
N ASP A 160 22.77 -10.63 -11.05
CA ASP A 160 24.05 -11.25 -11.41
C ASP A 160 24.02 -11.87 -12.83
N GLU A 161 22.83 -12.10 -13.39
CA GLU A 161 22.62 -12.66 -14.74
C GLU A 161 22.66 -11.59 -15.84
N VAL A 162 22.34 -10.32 -15.53
CA VAL A 162 22.33 -9.23 -16.53
C VAL A 162 23.72 -8.77 -16.98
N GLY A 163 24.80 -9.32 -16.44
CA GLY A 163 26.18 -9.03 -16.89
C GLY A 163 26.48 -7.52 -17.02
N PRO A 164 27.16 -7.08 -18.11
CA PRO A 164 27.57 -5.68 -18.27
C PRO A 164 26.40 -4.71 -18.53
N TRP A 165 25.22 -5.20 -18.95
CA TRP A 165 24.04 -4.35 -19.13
C TRP A 165 23.58 -3.71 -17.83
N ARG A 166 24.00 -4.25 -16.68
CA ARG A 166 23.79 -3.66 -15.35
C ARG A 166 24.15 -2.18 -15.28
N GLN A 167 25.17 -1.73 -16.02
CA GLN A 167 25.58 -0.31 -16.05
C GLN A 167 24.49 0.63 -16.58
N TYR A 168 23.54 0.11 -17.37
CA TYR A 168 22.42 0.87 -17.94
C TYR A 168 21.08 0.62 -17.22
N LEU A 169 21.04 -0.30 -16.25
CA LEU A 169 19.83 -0.68 -15.51
C LEU A 169 19.89 -0.15 -14.08
N SER A 170 19.45 1.09 -13.86
CA SER A 170 19.55 1.75 -12.55
C SER A 170 18.89 0.97 -11.40
N VAL A 171 17.89 0.13 -11.71
CA VAL A 171 17.17 -0.71 -10.75
C VAL A 171 18.05 -1.76 -10.04
N MET A 172 19.19 -2.13 -10.65
CA MET A 172 20.07 -3.19 -10.13
C MET A 172 20.87 -2.78 -8.89
N ASP A 173 21.09 -1.48 -8.70
CA ASP A 173 22.00 -0.95 -7.68
C ASP A 173 21.42 0.22 -6.87
N ARG A 174 20.29 0.80 -7.29
CA ARG A 174 19.59 1.88 -6.56
C ARG A 174 18.34 1.36 -5.87
#